data_AF-A0A817YI64-F1
#
_entry.id   AF-A0A817YI64-F1
#
_cell.length_a   1.000
_cell.length_b   1.000
_cell.length_c   1.000
_cell.angle_alpha   90.00
_cell.angle_beta   90.00
_cell.angle_gamma   90.00
#
_symmetry.space_group_name_H-M   'P 1'
#
loop_
_entity.id
_entity.type
_entity.pdbx_description
1 polymer ?
#
loop_
_entity_poly.entity_id
_entity_poly.type
_entity_poly.pdbx_seq_one_letter_code
_entity_poly.pdbx_strand_id
1 'polypeptide(L)'
;MLYNDPHRWGFAFQANAQMTLAKLHAQPSKSLIKVMERSIYSARHCFIENLYRNNILHNVEYKILNDWFQMLTSNDSCHLDLIIYLRTNPETCLERIKSRNRPEEQSITIDYLKQLHERHEEWLSPQTRTLPPPVLIVDANQTKEHVYSDTNKHVLNRASC
;
A
#
# COMPACT_ATOMS: atom_id res chain seq x y z
N MET A 1 -16.61 9.82 4.68
CA MET A 1 -16.07 9.61 6.05
C MET A 1 -14.62 10.07 6.12
N LEU A 2 -13.64 9.38 5.50
CA LEU A 2 -12.25 9.91 5.39
C LEU A 2 -12.15 11.11 4.43
N TYR A 3 -12.59 10.94 3.18
CA TYR A 3 -12.43 11.96 2.14
C TYR A 3 -13.32 13.20 2.30
N ASN A 4 -14.20 13.22 3.32
CA ASN A 4 -15.06 14.37 3.61
C ASN A 4 -14.38 15.31 4.63
N ASP A 5 -13.63 14.75 5.58
CA ASP A 5 -12.87 15.52 6.57
C ASP A 5 -11.61 14.74 6.97
N PRO A 6 -10.54 14.83 6.15
CA PRO A 6 -9.30 14.12 6.41
C PRO A 6 -8.61 14.55 7.71
N HIS A 7 -8.75 15.81 8.13
CA HIS A 7 -8.15 16.30 9.36
C HIS A 7 -8.82 15.68 10.59
N ARG A 8 -10.14 15.53 10.59
CA ARG A 8 -10.86 14.91 11.71
C ARG A 8 -10.67 13.40 11.79
N TRP A 9 -10.66 12.73 10.63
CA TRP A 9 -10.76 11.26 10.54
C TRP A 9 -9.49 10.56 10.09
N GLY A 10 -8.46 11.29 9.64
CA GLY A 10 -7.22 10.75 9.10
C GLY A 10 -6.53 9.80 10.08
N PHE A 11 -6.34 10.25 11.32
CA PHE A 11 -5.72 9.43 12.36
C PHE A 11 -6.52 8.16 12.66
N ALA A 12 -7.82 8.30 12.96
CA ALA A 12 -8.69 7.17 13.30
C ALA A 12 -8.77 6.14 12.16
N PHE A 13 -8.84 6.60 10.91
CA PHE A 13 -8.85 5.73 9.74
C PHE A 13 -7.53 4.97 9.59
N GLN A 14 -6.38 5.65 9.69
CA GLN A 14 -5.08 5.00 9.55
C GLN A 14 -4.80 4.02 10.68
N ALA A 15 -5.16 4.37 11.93
CA ALA A 15 -5.08 3.48 13.07
C ALA A 15 -5.85 2.16 12.84
N ASN A 16 -7.10 2.27 12.38
CA ASN A 16 -7.93 1.11 12.11
C ASN A 16 -7.42 0.28 10.92
N ALA A 17 -6.98 0.94 9.84
CA ALA A 17 -6.42 0.29 8.67
C ALA A 17 -5.13 -0.49 9.02
N GLN A 18 -4.22 0.14 9.76
CA GLN A 18 -2.97 -0.48 10.20
C GLN A 18 -3.23 -1.70 11.09
N MET A 19 -4.15 -1.61 12.06
CA MET A 19 -4.54 -2.73 12.91
C MET A 19 -5.17 -3.87 12.11
N THR A 20 -6.05 -3.55 11.15
CA THR A 20 -6.67 -4.56 10.27
C THR A 20 -5.63 -5.29 9.44
N LEU A 21 -4.69 -4.56 8.84
CA LEU A 21 -3.60 -5.14 8.06
C LEU A 21 -2.67 -5.99 8.93
N ALA A 22 -2.32 -5.55 10.13
CA ALA A 22 -1.50 -6.34 11.07
C ALA A 22 -2.17 -7.66 11.44
N LYS A 23 -3.48 -7.64 11.71
CA LYS A 23 -4.26 -8.87 11.95
C LYS A 23 -4.26 -9.78 10.73
N LEU A 24 -4.44 -9.22 9.53
CA LEU A 24 -4.36 -10.00 8.29
C LEU A 24 -3.00 -10.64 8.11
N HIS A 25 -1.89 -9.95 8.41
CA HIS A 25 -0.54 -10.51 8.39
C HIS A 25 -0.41 -11.72 9.34
N ALA A 26 -0.84 -11.56 10.60
CA ALA A 26 -0.73 -12.58 11.63
C ALA A 26 -1.69 -13.78 11.46
N GLN A 27 -2.72 -13.68 10.61
CA GLN A 27 -3.64 -14.78 10.36
C GLN A 27 -2.94 -15.98 9.69
N PRO A 28 -3.06 -17.20 10.21
CA PRO A 28 -2.47 -18.38 9.59
C PRO A 28 -3.13 -18.68 8.24
N SER A 29 -2.33 -19.07 7.25
CA SER A 29 -2.81 -19.56 5.95
C SER A 29 -2.67 -21.07 5.88
N LYS A 30 -3.68 -21.74 5.32
CA LYS A 30 -3.61 -23.18 4.99
C LYS A 30 -2.86 -23.42 3.67
N SER A 31 -2.80 -22.41 2.82
CA SER A 31 -2.12 -22.46 1.52
C SER A 31 -0.64 -22.13 1.68
N LEU A 32 0.20 -22.77 0.85
CA LEU A 32 1.64 -22.50 0.76
C LEU A 32 1.93 -21.03 0.46
N ILE A 33 1.11 -20.41 -0.40
CA ILE A 33 1.22 -18.99 -0.77
C ILE A 33 0.03 -18.23 -0.18
N LYS A 34 0.32 -17.18 0.56
CA LYS A 34 -0.66 -16.22 1.08
C LYS A 34 -0.50 -14.90 0.37
N VAL A 35 -1.46 -14.56 -0.48
CA VAL A 35 -1.50 -13.26 -1.16
C VAL A 35 -2.35 -12.29 -0.34
N MET A 36 -1.87 -11.07 -0.16
CA MET A 36 -2.58 -10.00 0.54
C MET A 36 -2.71 -8.77 -0.37
N GLU A 37 -3.88 -8.14 -0.35
CA GLU A 37 -4.03 -6.81 -0.94
C GLU A 37 -3.43 -5.79 0.03
N ARG A 38 -2.33 -5.15 -0.40
CA ARG A 38 -1.53 -4.24 0.43
C ARG A 38 -0.91 -4.95 1.65
N SER A 39 -0.26 -4.14 2.49
CA SER A 39 0.43 -4.59 3.70
C SER A 39 0.51 -3.47 4.73
N ILE A 40 0.83 -3.82 5.98
CA ILE A 40 1.08 -2.84 7.04
C ILE A 40 2.18 -1.82 6.63
N TYR A 41 3.16 -2.26 5.83
CA TYR A 41 4.22 -1.41 5.29
C TYR A 41 3.69 -0.36 4.32
N SER A 42 2.81 -0.75 3.39
CA SER A 42 2.20 0.22 2.47
C SER A 42 1.34 1.26 3.22
N ALA A 43 0.65 0.85 4.29
CA ALA A 43 -0.09 1.78 5.15
C ALA A 43 0.86 2.82 5.78
N ARG A 44 1.99 2.37 6.34
CA ARG A 44 2.98 3.24 6.98
C ARG A 44 3.74 4.14 6.03
N HIS A 45 4.29 3.59 4.95
CA HIS A 45 5.22 4.30 4.07
C HIS A 45 4.53 5.10 2.97
N CYS A 46 3.31 4.72 2.57
CA CYS A 46 2.55 5.46 1.57
C CYS A 46 1.46 6.31 2.20
N PHE A 47 0.48 5.71 2.88
CA PHE A 47 -0.72 6.45 3.29
C PHE A 47 -0.50 7.35 4.49
N ILE A 48 0.06 6.83 5.58
CA ILE A 48 0.37 7.61 6.80
C ILE A 48 1.38 8.70 6.47
N GLU A 49 2.45 8.36 5.74
CA GLU A 49 3.44 9.32 5.28
C GLU A 49 2.82 10.43 4.42
N ASN A 50 1.91 10.07 3.51
CA ASN A 50 1.22 11.06 2.68
C ASN A 50 0.36 12.01 3.53
N LEU A 51 -0.42 11.49 4.49
CA LEU A 51 -1.23 12.36 5.34
C LEU A 51 -0.36 13.29 6.20
N TYR A 52 0.76 12.80 6.71
CA TYR A 52 1.69 13.61 7.49
C TYR A 52 2.33 14.72 6.64
N ARG A 53 2.87 14.40 5.46
CA ARG A 53 3.50 15.40 4.56
C ARG A 53 2.52 16.45 4.05
N ASN A 54 1.22 16.13 4.01
CA ASN A 54 0.17 17.09 3.66
C ASN A 54 -0.38 17.86 4.88
N ASN A 55 0.27 17.78 6.05
CA ASN A 55 -0.17 18.43 7.29
C ASN A 55 -1.58 18.03 7.74
N ILE A 56 -2.05 16.84 7.34
CA ILE A 56 -3.34 16.30 7.77
C ILE A 56 -3.21 15.64 9.15
N LEU A 57 -2.12 14.92 9.38
CA LEU A 57 -1.78 14.36 10.70
C LEU A 57 -0.89 15.32 11.48
N HIS A 58 -1.20 15.51 12.75
CA HIS A 58 -0.31 16.21 13.67
C HIS A 58 0.91 15.33 14.04
N ASN A 59 2.00 15.98 14.47
CA ASN A 59 3.25 15.29 14.85
C ASN A 59 3.02 14.18 15.89
N VAL A 60 2.13 14.41 16.86
CA VAL A 60 1.81 13.42 17.90
C VAL A 60 1.09 12.21 17.30
N GLU A 61 0.12 12.44 16.42
CA GLU A 61 -0.63 11.36 15.74
C GLU A 61 0.28 10.53 14.85
N TYR A 62 1.14 11.18 14.07
CA TYR A 62 2.15 10.50 13.24
C TYR A 62 3.11 9.67 14.09
N LYS A 63 3.61 10.22 15.21
CA LYS A 63 4.47 9.50 16.13
C LYS A 63 3.77 8.27 16.72
N ILE A 64 2.52 8.38 17.16
CA ILE A 64 1.75 7.25 17.70
C ILE A 64 1.63 6.13 16.66
N LEU A 65 1.23 6.46 15.43
CA LEU A 65 1.09 5.48 14.35
C LEU A 65 2.43 4.82 13.98
N ASN A 66 3.53 5.56 14.08
CA ASN A 66 4.87 5.03 13.86
C ASN A 66 5.32 4.10 14.98
N ASP A 67 5.08 4.48 16.24
CA ASP A 67 5.45 3.65 17.40
C ASP A 67 4.63 2.34 17.38
N TRP A 68 3.35 2.41 17.00
CA TRP A 68 2.50 1.22 16.80
C TRP A 68 2.96 0.36 15.62
N PHE A 69 3.35 0.98 14.51
CA PHE A 69 3.96 0.26 13.38
C PHE A 69 5.14 -0.58 13.85
N GLN A 70 6.11 0.05 14.53
CA GLN A 70 7.32 -0.61 15.00
C GLN A 70 7.01 -1.78 15.94
N MET A 71 6.09 -1.58 16.90
CA MET A 71 5.65 -2.62 17.82
C MET A 71 4.97 -3.80 17.11
N LEU A 72 4.15 -3.55 16.09
CA LEU A 72 3.44 -4.61 15.35
C LEU A 72 4.38 -5.39 14.42
N THR A 73 5.44 -4.75 13.92
CA THR A 73 6.42 -5.39 13.04
C THR A 73 7.59 -6.03 13.77
N SER A 74 7.79 -5.79 15.08
CA SER A 74 8.98 -6.27 15.81
C SER A 74 9.03 -7.78 16.00
N ASN A 75 7.89 -8.46 16.03
CA ASN A 75 7.79 -9.87 16.43
C ASN A 75 7.68 -10.84 15.23
N ASP A 76 8.23 -10.46 14.07
CA ASP A 76 8.20 -11.21 12.79
C ASP A 76 6.80 -11.61 12.25
N SER A 77 5.73 -11.26 12.97
CA SER A 77 4.34 -11.59 12.62
C SER A 77 3.87 -10.92 11.34
N CYS A 78 4.61 -9.89 10.89
CA CYS A 78 4.37 -9.16 9.65
C CYS A 78 5.49 -9.40 8.62
N HIS A 79 6.17 -10.55 8.67
CA HIS A 79 7.17 -10.92 7.66
C HIS A 79 6.58 -10.94 6.25
N LEU A 80 7.41 -10.61 5.25
CA LEU A 80 7.07 -10.63 3.83
C LEU A 80 8.20 -11.28 3.03
N ASP A 81 7.87 -12.28 2.22
CA ASP A 81 8.83 -12.93 1.33
C ASP A 81 9.00 -12.19 -0.01
N LEU A 82 7.96 -11.50 -0.47
CA LEU A 82 7.90 -10.82 -1.76
C LEU A 82 6.89 -9.67 -1.72
N ILE A 83 7.26 -8.53 -2.29
CA ILE A 83 6.34 -7.43 -2.58
C ILE A 83 6.09 -7.39 -4.08
N ILE A 84 4.82 -7.36 -4.49
CA ILE A 84 4.42 -7.15 -5.89
C ILE A 84 3.91 -5.72 -6.02
N TYR A 85 4.66 -4.90 -6.74
CA TYR A 85 4.32 -3.50 -7.01
C TYR A 85 3.67 -3.37 -8.39
N LEU A 86 2.35 -3.19 -8.40
CA LEU A 86 1.59 -2.90 -9.61
C LEU A 86 1.74 -1.41 -9.96
N ARG A 87 2.77 -1.07 -10.73
CA ARG A 87 3.12 0.31 -11.07
C ARG A 87 2.20 0.82 -12.18
N THR A 88 1.47 1.90 -11.92
CA THR A 88 0.53 2.52 -12.88
C THR A 88 0.66 4.04 -12.82
N ASN A 89 0.45 4.72 -13.94
CA ASN A 89 0.47 6.18 -14.00
C ASN A 89 -0.73 6.79 -13.25
N PRO A 90 -0.57 7.94 -12.56
CA PRO A 90 -1.66 8.60 -11.85
C PRO A 90 -2.89 8.90 -12.72
N GLU A 91 -2.69 9.25 -13.99
CA GLU A 91 -3.75 9.55 -14.96
C GLU A 91 -4.60 8.31 -15.24
N THR A 92 -3.96 7.17 -15.53
CA THR A 92 -4.61 5.87 -15.70
C THR A 92 -5.36 5.45 -14.43
N CYS A 93 -4.78 5.70 -13.25
CA CYS A 93 -5.44 5.44 -11.97
C CYS A 93 -6.72 6.28 -11.81
N LEU A 94 -6.68 7.56 -12.18
CA LEU A 94 -7.84 8.44 -12.11
C LEU A 94 -8.97 7.99 -13.06
N GLU A 95 -8.64 7.59 -14.28
CA GLU A 95 -9.61 7.01 -15.22
C GLU A 95 -10.27 5.76 -14.66
N ARG A 96 -9.48 4.88 -14.02
CA ARG A 96 -9.96 3.67 -13.34
C ARG A 96 -10.80 3.96 -12.09
N ILE A 97 -10.53 5.06 -11.38
CA ILE A 97 -11.38 5.52 -10.26
C ILE A 97 -12.74 5.99 -10.80
N LYS A 98 -12.71 6.85 -11.84
CA LYS A 98 -13.93 7.38 -12.46
C LYS A 98 -14.80 6.27 -13.05
N SER A 99 -14.21 5.27 -13.71
CA SER A 99 -14.96 4.15 -14.29
C SER A 99 -15.57 3.22 -13.23
N ARG A 100 -14.94 3.08 -12.06
CA ARG A 100 -15.51 2.31 -10.93
C ARG A 100 -16.69 3.01 -10.25
N ASN A 101 -16.78 4.34 -10.38
CA ASN A 101 -17.87 5.18 -9.90
C ASN A 101 -18.29 4.92 -8.43
N ARG A 102 -17.31 4.79 -7.54
CA ARG A 102 -17.56 4.64 -6.09
C ARG A 102 -17.87 6.00 -5.47
N PRO A 103 -18.98 6.17 -4.74
CA PRO A 103 -19.35 7.45 -4.14
C PRO A 103 -18.26 8.05 -3.24
N GLU A 104 -17.55 7.22 -2.48
CA GLU A 104 -16.52 7.73 -1.56
C GLU A 104 -15.25 8.21 -2.26
N GLU A 105 -15.03 7.82 -3.52
CA GLU A 105 -13.82 8.13 -4.29
C GLU A 105 -13.99 9.35 -5.22
N GLN A 106 -15.19 9.97 -5.26
CA GLN A 106 -15.49 11.06 -6.20
C GLN A 106 -14.69 12.35 -5.95
N SER A 107 -14.26 12.60 -4.71
CA SER A 107 -13.46 13.78 -4.36
C SER A 107 -11.95 13.58 -4.57
N ILE A 108 -11.51 12.42 -5.06
CA ILE A 108 -10.10 12.14 -5.30
C ILE A 108 -9.58 12.97 -6.49
N THR A 109 -8.56 13.77 -6.25
CA THR A 109 -7.91 14.61 -7.26
C THR A 109 -6.72 13.91 -7.90
N ILE A 110 -6.31 14.37 -9.10
CA ILE A 110 -5.09 13.90 -9.75
C ILE A 110 -3.85 14.20 -8.90
N ASP A 111 -3.81 15.34 -8.21
CA ASP A 111 -2.68 15.73 -7.37
C ASP A 111 -2.50 14.78 -6.19
N TYR A 112 -3.60 14.35 -5.57
CA TYR A 112 -3.56 13.32 -4.52
C TYR A 112 -2.98 12.01 -5.04
N LEU A 113 -3.36 11.59 -6.26
CA LEU A 113 -2.84 10.37 -6.87
C LEU A 113 -1.35 10.49 -7.24
N LYS A 114 -0.91 11.66 -7.70
CA LYS A 114 0.51 11.95 -7.95
C LYS A 114 1.33 11.87 -6.67
N GLN A 115 0.86 12.46 -5.59
CA GLN A 115 1.53 12.37 -4.29
C GLN A 115 1.63 10.92 -3.81
N LEU A 116 0.55 10.14 -3.90
CA LEU A 116 0.59 8.72 -3.55
C LEU A 116 1.54 7.93 -4.45
N HIS A 117 1.57 8.22 -5.75
CA HIS A 117 2.49 7.59 -6.69
C HIS A 117 3.95 7.86 -6.27
N GLU A 118 4.30 9.11 -5.97
CA GLU A 118 5.63 9.46 -5.46
C GLU A 118 6.00 8.71 -4.18
N ARG A 119 5.06 8.56 -3.22
CA ARG A 119 5.35 7.79 -2.00
C ARG A 119 5.61 6.30 -2.29
N HIS A 120 4.92 5.72 -3.27
CA HIS A 120 5.21 4.35 -3.70
C HIS A 120 6.55 4.25 -4.42
N GLU A 121 6.89 5.21 -5.29
CA GLU A 121 8.19 5.25 -5.97
C GLU A 121 9.33 5.41 -4.96
N GLU A 122 9.22 6.35 -4.01
CA GLU A 122 10.19 6.52 -2.91
C GLU A 122 10.38 5.23 -2.11
N TRP A 123 9.31 4.47 -1.89
CA TRP A 123 9.34 3.27 -1.08
C TRP A 123 9.85 2.02 -1.83
N LEU A 124 9.44 1.84 -3.10
CA LEU A 124 9.56 0.57 -3.83
C LEU A 124 10.49 0.64 -5.04
N SER A 125 10.93 1.83 -5.46
CA SER A 125 11.83 1.98 -6.60
C SER A 125 13.18 1.29 -6.33
N PRO A 126 13.81 0.67 -7.36
CA PRO A 126 15.13 0.06 -7.21
C PRO A 126 16.22 1.01 -6.69
N GLN A 127 16.05 2.31 -6.91
CA GLN A 127 17.03 3.35 -6.54
C GLN A 127 16.98 3.74 -5.06
N THR A 128 15.84 3.53 -4.40
CA THR A 128 15.57 4.01 -3.04
C THR A 128 15.31 2.87 -2.05
N ARG A 129 15.11 1.64 -2.54
CA ARG A 129 14.75 0.50 -1.69
C ARG A 129 15.89 0.11 -0.74
N THR A 130 15.62 0.21 0.55
CA THR A 130 16.44 -0.33 1.64
C THR A 130 15.82 -1.56 2.31
N LEU A 131 14.63 -1.98 1.86
CA LEU A 131 13.87 -3.05 2.50
C LEU A 131 14.39 -4.46 2.17
N PRO A 132 14.32 -5.39 3.13
CA PRO A 132 14.82 -6.76 2.97
C PRO A 132 14.10 -7.61 1.90
N PRO A 133 12.76 -7.56 1.71
CA PRO A 133 12.12 -8.40 0.70
C PRO A 133 12.41 -7.93 -0.73
N PRO A 134 12.55 -8.88 -1.68
CA PRO A 134 12.52 -8.56 -3.09
C PRO A 134 11.20 -7.87 -3.46
N VAL A 135 11.29 -6.91 -4.38
CA VAL A 135 10.15 -6.24 -5.00
C VAL A 135 10.11 -6.67 -6.46
N LEU A 136 8.97 -7.21 -6.89
CA LEU A 136 8.62 -7.43 -8.29
C LEU A 136 7.81 -6.24 -8.76
N ILE A 137 8.32 -5.48 -9.73
CA ILE A 137 7.62 -4.35 -10.33
C ILE A 137 6.93 -4.86 -11.59
N VAL A 138 5.61 -4.69 -11.67
CA VAL A 138 4.79 -5.08 -12.83
C VAL A 138 4.17 -3.82 -13.41
N ASP A 139 4.31 -3.63 -14.73
CA ASP A 139 3.66 -2.52 -15.42
C ASP A 139 2.15 -2.78 -15.54
N ALA A 140 1.40 -2.10 -14.69
CA ALA A 140 -0.04 -2.20 -14.60
C ALA A 140 -0.77 -1.13 -15.43
N ASN A 141 -0.09 -0.42 -16.35
CA ASN A 141 -0.75 0.37 -17.38
C ASN A 141 -1.36 -0.51 -18.50
N GLN A 142 -0.96 -1.77 -18.59
CA GLN A 142 -1.44 -2.73 -19.59
C GLN A 142 -2.81 -3.34 -19.23
N THR A 143 -3.31 -4.26 -20.07
CA THR A 143 -4.56 -4.98 -19.82
C THR A 143 -4.42 -5.94 -18.63
N LYS A 144 -5.55 -6.30 -18.02
CA LYS A 144 -5.58 -7.18 -16.84
C LYS A 144 -4.96 -8.55 -17.14
N GLU A 145 -5.16 -9.06 -18.35
CA GLU A 145 -4.65 -10.36 -18.80
C GLU A 145 -3.12 -10.36 -18.88
N HIS A 146 -2.54 -9.26 -19.36
CA HIS A 146 -1.09 -9.12 -19.43
C HIS A 146 -0.47 -9.02 -18.04
N VAL A 147 -1.03 -8.17 -17.18
CA VAL A 147 -0.58 -8.00 -15.78
C VAL A 147 -0.65 -9.33 -15.03
N TYR A 148 -1.73 -10.09 -15.22
CA TYR A 148 -1.89 -11.41 -14.61
C TYR A 148 -0.85 -12.41 -15.13
N SER A 149 -0.65 -12.49 -16.44
CA SER A 149 0.34 -13.39 -17.05
C SER A 149 1.75 -13.10 -16.55
N ASP A 150 2.13 -11.83 -16.51
CA ASP A 150 3.46 -11.39 -16.08
C ASP A 150 3.69 -11.70 -14.59
N THR A 151 2.72 -11.35 -13.75
CA THR A 151 2.76 -11.65 -12.30
C THR A 151 2.89 -13.15 -12.05
N ASN A 152 2.08 -13.98 -12.72
CA ASN A 152 2.10 -15.43 -12.53
C ASN A 152 3.43 -16.06 -12.94
N LYS A 153 4.02 -15.63 -14.07
CA LYS A 153 5.34 -16.13 -14.50
C LYS A 153 6.39 -15.90 -13.42
N HIS A 154 6.42 -14.71 -12.85
CA HIS A 154 7.40 -14.36 -11.83
C HIS A 154 7.16 -15.02 -10.47
N VAL A 155 5.90 -15.17 -10.05
CA VAL A 155 5.55 -15.81 -8.78
C VAL A 155 5.79 -17.32 -8.82
N LEU A 156 5.37 -18.00 -9.90
CA LEU A 156 5.54 -19.45 -10.04
C LEU A 156 7.02 -19.86 -10.15
N ASN A 157 7.83 -19.07 -10.86
CA ASN A 157 9.28 -19.32 -10.96
C ASN A 157 9.99 -19.23 -9.61
N ARG A 158 9.46 -18.47 -8.64
CA ARG A 158 10.02 -18.37 -7.29
C ARG A 158 9.47 -19.40 -6.31
N ALA A 159 8.24 -19.88 -6.52
CA ALA A 159 7.65 -20.91 -5.66
C ALA A 159 8.14 -22.34 -5.97
N SER A 160 8.89 -22.53 -7.06
CA SER A 160 9.39 -23.84 -7.52
C SER A 160 10.86 -24.11 -7.12
N CYS A 161 11.48 -23.25 -6.32
CA CYS A 161 12.82 -23.40 -5.76
C CYS A 161 12.73 -23.52 -4.24
#